data_AF-A0A0F5YLP3-F1
#
_entry.id   AF-A0A0F5YLP3-F1
#
_cell.length_a   1.000
_cell.length_b   1.000
_cell.length_c   1.000
_cell.angle_alpha   90.00
_cell.angle_beta   90.00
_cell.angle_gamma   90.00
#
_symmetry.space_group_name_H-M   'P 1'
#
loop_
_entity.id
_entity.type
_entity.pdbx_description
1 polymer ?
#
loop_
_entity_poly.entity_id
_entity_poly.type
_entity_poly.pdbx_seq_one_letter_code
_entity_poly.pdbx_strand_id
1 'polypeptide(L)' 'MNIIVELHPTNGQEYLPPSLGIMILDEEETAVMEALTKNDNPKISLEFNAALGDSFGVKIVWRDVSVTEKFRL' A
#
# COMPACT_ATOMS: atom_id res chain seq x y z
N MET A 1 10.34 -14.50 1.80
CA MET A 1 8.90 -14.69 2.12
C MET A 1 8.10 -13.91 1.10
N ASN A 2 7.00 -14.47 0.62
CA ASN A 2 6.06 -13.78 -0.26
C ASN A 2 5.07 -13.01 0.63
N ILE A 3 4.98 -11.71 0.42
CA ILE A 3 4.13 -10.79 1.18
C ILE A 3 3.11 -10.17 0.23
N ILE A 4 1.86 -10.17 0.67
CA ILE A 4 0.74 -9.56 -0.05
C ILE A 4 0.16 -8.46 0.85
N VAL A 5 0.11 -7.24 0.32
CA VAL A 5 -0.55 -6.10 0.96
C VAL A 5 -1.80 -5.78 0.17
N GLU A 6 -2.96 -5.91 0.82
CA GLU A 6 -4.26 -5.61 0.22
C GLU A 6 -4.88 -4.36 0.84
N LEU A 7 -5.35 -3.45 -0.02
CA LEU A 7 -6.12 -2.27 0.37
C LEU A 7 -7.57 -2.46 -0.02
N HIS A 8 -8.45 -2.44 0.98
CA HIS A 8 -9.89 -2.65 0.82
C HIS A 8 -10.68 -1.36 1.13
N PRO A 9 -11.81 -1.13 0.44
CA PRO A 9 -12.75 -0.10 0.84
C PRO A 9 -13.34 -0.43 2.21
N THR A 10 -13.71 0.62 2.95
CA THR A 10 -14.31 0.52 4.28
C THR A 10 -15.73 1.06 4.26
N ASN A 11 -16.45 0.98 5.39
CA ASN A 11 -17.81 1.53 5.54
C ASN A 11 -18.84 1.02 4.52
N GLY A 12 -18.69 -0.23 4.07
CA GLY A 12 -19.61 -0.86 3.11
C GLY A 12 -19.53 -0.32 1.68
N GLN A 13 -18.49 0.44 1.33
CA GLN A 13 -18.25 0.87 -0.04
C GLN A 13 -17.75 -0.31 -0.89
N GLU A 14 -18.14 -0.33 -2.17
CA GLU A 14 -17.72 -1.35 -3.13
C GLU A 14 -16.36 -1.03 -3.77
N TYR A 15 -16.05 0.26 -3.91
CA TYR A 15 -14.84 0.74 -4.59
C TYR A 15 -13.98 1.60 -3.66
N LEU A 16 -12.67 1.52 -3.87
CA LEU A 16 -11.74 2.43 -3.23
C LEU A 16 -11.98 3.87 -3.70
N PRO A 17 -11.74 4.87 -2.84
CA PRO A 17 -11.77 6.26 -3.25
C PRO A 17 -10.81 6.51 -4.42
N PRO A 18 -11.16 7.38 -5.38
CA PRO A 18 -10.27 7.71 -6.48
C PRO A 18 -9.06 8.52 -6.01
N SER A 19 -7.95 8.40 -6.75
CA SER A 19 -6.68 9.06 -6.44
C SER A 19 -6.10 8.69 -5.06
N LEU A 20 -6.47 7.52 -4.55
CA LEU A 20 -5.85 6.89 -3.39
C LEU A 20 -4.60 6.16 -3.88
N GLY A 21 -3.44 6.60 -3.41
CA GLY A 21 -2.15 5.99 -3.69
C GLY A 21 -1.74 5.05 -2.57
N ILE A 22 -1.13 3.92 -2.93
CA ILE A 22 -0.43 3.04 -2.01
C ILE A 22 0.98 2.77 -2.54
N MET A 23 1.96 2.80 -1.64
CA MET A 23 3.37 2.57 -1.93
C MET A 23 3.96 1.57 -0.93
N ILE A 24 4.82 0.69 -1.42
CA ILE A 24 5.77 -0.08 -0.60
C ILE A 24 7.07 0.70 -0.58
N LEU A 25 7.58 0.98 0.63
CA LEU A 25 8.83 1.68 0.86
C LEU A 25 9.89 0.68 1.34
N ASP A 26 11.12 0.84 0.89
CA ASP A 26 12.28 0.12 1.44
C ASP A 26 12.77 0.76 2.76
N GLU A 27 13.89 0.27 3.29
CA GLU A 27 14.49 0.74 4.54
C GLU A 27 14.98 2.20 4.48
N GLU A 28 15.27 2.70 3.28
CA GLU A 28 15.67 4.09 3.04
C GLU A 28 14.46 5.01 2.79
N GLU A 29 13.24 4.51 3.01
CA GLU A 29 11.96 5.17 2.75
C GLU A 29 11.73 5.48 1.25
N THR A 30 12.41 4.76 0.36
CA THR A 30 12.25 4.90 -1.09
C THR A 30 11.10 4.03 -1.59
N ALA A 31 10.21 4.59 -2.41
CA ALA A 31 9.13 3.84 -3.02
C ALA A 31 9.68 2.83 -4.05
N VAL A 32 9.53 1.53 -3.75
CA VAL A 32 9.97 0.44 -4.62
C VAL A 32 8.82 -0.17 -5.43
N MET A 33 7.58 0.04 -4.99
CA MET A 33 6.37 -0.36 -5.71
C MET A 33 5.21 0.56 -5.38
N GLU A 34 4.36 0.88 -6.34
CA GLU A 34 3.23 1.78 -6.15
C GLU A 34 2.02 1.44 -7.01
N ALA A 35 0.84 1.84 -6.54
CA ALA A 35 -0.40 1.80 -7.30
C ALA A 35 -1.29 2.99 -6.94
N LEU A 36 -2.09 3.43 -7.92
CA LEU A 36 -3.03 4.54 -7.78
C LEU A 36 -4.43 4.09 -8.21
N THR A 37 -5.43 4.35 -7.39
CA THR A 37 -6.82 4.03 -7.70
C THR A 37 -7.44 4.98 -8.72
N LYS A 38 -8.34 4.42 -9.53
CA LYS A 38 -9.32 5.08 -10.39
C LYS A 38 -10.72 4.85 -9.80
N ASN A 39 -11.75 5.33 -10.50
CA ASN A 39 -13.14 5.32 -10.00
C ASN A 39 -13.78 3.92 -9.87
N ASP A 40 -13.10 2.86 -10.29
CA ASP A 40 -13.64 1.51 -10.45
C ASP A 40 -12.77 0.41 -9.81
N ASN A 41 -11.81 0.77 -8.95
CA ASN A 41 -10.98 -0.23 -8.28
C ASN A 41 -11.65 -0.79 -7.02
N PRO A 42 -12.08 -2.07 -6.99
CA PRO A 42 -12.69 -2.67 -5.80
C PRO A 42 -11.68 -2.98 -4.69
N LYS A 43 -10.41 -3.17 -5.06
CA LYS A 43 -9.27 -3.29 -4.15
C LYS A 43 -7.96 -3.03 -4.90
N ILE A 44 -6.87 -2.83 -4.16
CA ILE A 44 -5.50 -2.95 -4.67
C ILE A 44 -4.83 -4.12 -3.96
N SER A 45 -4.01 -4.87 -4.68
CA SER A 45 -3.12 -5.89 -4.12
C SER A 45 -1.72 -5.66 -4.65
N LEU A 46 -0.76 -5.60 -3.74
CA LEU A 46 0.66 -5.41 -3.99
C LEU A 46 1.40 -6.64 -3.45
N GLU A 47 2.06 -7.38 -4.32
CA GLU A 47 2.79 -8.61 -3.99
C GLU A 47 4.29 -8.42 -4.21
N PHE A 48 5.09 -8.72 -3.18
CA PHE A 48 6.54 -8.61 -3.24
C PHE A 48 7.21 -9.66 -2.35
N ASN A 49 8.53 -9.81 -2.51
CA ASN A 49 9.33 -10.70 -1.69
C ASN A 49 10.15 -9.89 -0.67
N ALA A 50 10.22 -10.39 0.57
CA ALA A 50 11.06 -9.86 1.63
C ALA A 50 11.76 -11.01 2.37
N ALA A 51 12.99 -10.81 2.81
CA ALA A 51 13.74 -11.76 3.64
C ALA A 51 13.48 -11.53 5.14
N LEU A 52 13.84 -12.52 5.96
CA LEU A 52 13.86 -12.34 7.42
C LEU A 52 14.90 -11.29 7.78
N GLY A 53 14.51 -10.31 8.60
CA GLY A 53 15.34 -9.18 8.98
C GLY A 53 15.09 -7.92 8.15
N ASP A 54 14.48 -8.03 6.96
CA ASP A 54 14.14 -6.87 6.12
C ASP A 54 13.06 -6.02 6.78
N SER A 55 13.19 -4.70 6.64
CA SER A 55 12.15 -3.74 6.98
C SER A 55 11.52 -3.15 5.72
N PHE A 56 10.22 -2.89 5.79
CA PHE A 56 9.50 -2.18 4.72
C PHE A 56 8.43 -1.28 5.30
N GLY A 57 8.09 -0.22 4.57
CA GLY A 57 6.97 0.65 4.87
C GLY A 57 5.80 0.40 3.95
N VAL A 58 4.58 0.53 4.45
CA VAL A 58 3.38 0.68 3.61
C VAL A 58 2.89 2.12 3.81
N LYS A 59 2.89 2.90 2.72
CA LYS A 59 2.43 4.28 2.74
C LYS A 59 1.16 4.44 1.92
N ILE A 60 0.13 5.00 2.53
CA ILE A 60 -1.13 5.34 1.88
C ILE A 60 -1.20 6.87 1.79
N VAL A 61 -1.59 7.37 0.61
CA VAL A 61 -1.74 8.80 0.33
C VAL A 61 -3.12 9.03 -0.28
N TRP A 62 -3.88 9.95 0.29
CA TRP A 62 -5.16 10.37 -0.28
C TRP A 62 -5.34 11.87 -0.10
N ARG A 63 -5.36 12.59 -1.22
CA ARG A 63 -5.41 14.07 -1.24
C ARG A 63 -4.26 14.66 -0.43
N ASP A 64 -4.55 15.28 0.69
CA ASP A 64 -3.64 15.94 1.62
C ASP A 64 -3.25 15.06 2.83
N VAL A 65 -3.84 13.86 2.94
CA VAL A 65 -3.57 12.92 4.03
C VAL A 65 -2.56 11.88 3.58
N SER A 66 -1.56 11.63 4.44
CA SER A 66 -0.63 10.51 4.26
C SER A 66 -0.42 9.78 5.58
N VAL A 67 -0.43 8.45 5.52
CA VAL A 67 -0.15 7.56 6.65
C VAL A 67 0.90 6.55 6.20
N THR A 68 1.89 6.31 7.04
CA THR A 68 2.91 5.28 6.82
C THR A 68 2.94 4.34 8.02
N GLU A 69 2.85 3.04 7.75
CA GLU A 69 3.08 1.99 8.74
C GLU A 69 4.37 1.24 8.40
N LYS A 70 5.20 0.96 9.42
CA LYS A 70 6.48 0.27 9.25
C LYS A 70 6.39 -1.16 9.77
N PHE A 71 6.90 -2.09 8.98
CA PHE A 71 6.90 -3.52 9.28
C PHE A 71 8.34 -4.03 9.28
N ARG A 72 8.58 -5.08 10.07
CA ARG A 72 9.84 -5.82 10.10
C ARG A 72 9.54 -7.31 10.07
N LEU A 73 10.18 -8.02 9.14
CA LEU A 73 10.04 -9.47 9.01
C LEU A 73 10.99 -10.25 9.92
#